data_AF-A0A8J5CR88-F1
#
_entry.id   AF-A0A8J5CR88-F1
#
_cell.length_a   1.000
_cell.length_b   1.000
_cell.length_c   1.000
_cell.angle_alpha   90.00
_cell.angle_beta   90.00
_cell.angle_gamma   90.00
#
_symmetry.space_group_name_H-M   'P 1'
#
loop_
_entity.id
_entity.type
_entity.pdbx_description
1 polymer ?
#
loop_
_entity_poly.entity_id
_entity_poly.type
_entity_poly.pdbx_seq_one_letter_code
_entity_poly.pdbx_strand_id
1 'polypeptide(L)'
;MPRVKAVLPVDEGAAVYHCEARLDGRIITTHCMEKKKAERVYKEAVDAGKTAVLTAEDEDTSDILNLNLGNLPSESRAELIIKLVMELSVQADGSISFVLPTVLNPRYAPEGHTHKTAAPHSYGGFWRPLGGMERTVHVSRPYVMEVKGEVRGNHEIARVTSHTDPINVTLSDDATSAQIGQDGGYTSNHDWSLLVYYKNPYQPHLLRETGDRAATAIMKDDLLMLNLFPEVPADSYSSRNEIIFVIDRSGAIVGSIWVSSTPSSQVEPVGEPI
;
A
#
# COMPACT_ATOMS: atom_id res chain seq x y z
N MET A 1 -23.37 4.89 -22.21
CA MET A 1 -23.50 5.64 -20.94
C MET A 1 -22.11 5.98 -20.43
N PRO A 2 -21.92 7.10 -19.70
CA PRO A 2 -20.60 7.54 -19.27
C PRO A 2 -19.96 6.50 -18.34
N ARG A 3 -18.69 6.22 -18.60
CA ARG A 3 -17.81 5.41 -17.75
C ARG A 3 -16.68 6.31 -17.30
N VAL A 4 -16.44 6.35 -16.00
CA VAL A 4 -15.29 7.04 -15.43
C VAL A 4 -14.25 5.98 -15.12
N LYS A 5 -13.03 6.18 -15.64
CA LYS A 5 -11.87 5.36 -15.31
C LYS A 5 -10.86 6.25 -14.61
N ALA A 6 -10.48 5.87 -13.39
CA ALA A 6 -9.32 6.42 -12.70
C ALA A 6 -8.21 5.36 -12.70
N VAL A 7 -6.98 5.81 -12.89
CA VAL A 7 -5.78 4.98 -12.87
C VAL A 7 -4.90 5.53 -11.78
N LEU A 8 -4.59 4.70 -10.78
CA LEU A 8 -3.77 5.08 -9.65
C LEU A 8 -2.48 4.27 -9.67
N PRO A 9 -1.30 4.90 -9.55
CA PRO A 9 -0.09 4.17 -9.20
C PRO A 9 -0.24 3.66 -7.76
N VAL A 10 0.25 2.44 -7.51
CA VAL A 10 0.27 1.82 -6.19
C VAL A 10 1.63 1.17 -5.97
N ASP A 11 2.05 1.05 -4.72
CA ASP A 11 3.25 0.27 -4.38
C ASP A 11 3.00 -1.21 -4.71
N GLU A 12 4.00 -1.88 -5.28
CA GLU A 12 3.90 -3.30 -5.67
C GLU A 12 3.72 -4.24 -4.45
N GLY A 13 4.17 -3.83 -3.27
CA GLY A 13 3.95 -4.53 -2.00
C GLY A 13 2.60 -4.22 -1.36
N ALA A 14 1.75 -3.37 -1.96
CA ALA A 14 0.45 -3.02 -1.42
C ALA A 14 -0.64 -4.04 -1.80
N ALA A 15 -1.54 -4.32 -0.86
CA ALA A 15 -2.74 -5.09 -1.11
C ALA A 15 -4.00 -4.23 -0.87
N VAL A 16 -4.89 -4.18 -1.88
CA VAL A 16 -6.22 -3.60 -1.72
C VAL A 16 -7.11 -4.56 -0.94
N TYR A 17 -7.63 -4.12 0.20
CA TYR A 17 -8.55 -4.92 1.00
C TYR A 17 -9.98 -4.35 1.08
N HIS A 18 -10.18 -3.10 0.64
CA HIS A 18 -11.50 -2.48 0.60
C HIS A 18 -11.62 -1.51 -0.57
N CYS A 19 -12.79 -1.51 -1.20
CA CYS A 19 -13.18 -0.45 -2.12
C CYS A 19 -14.69 -0.21 -2.05
N GLU A 20 -15.08 1.07 -1.98
CA GLU A 20 -16.47 1.51 -2.05
C GLU A 20 -16.62 2.77 -2.91
N ALA A 21 -17.82 2.94 -3.47
CA ALA A 21 -18.26 4.21 -4.05
C ALA A 21 -19.43 4.78 -3.26
N ARG A 22 -19.37 6.08 -2.95
CA ARG A 22 -20.47 6.84 -2.37
C ARG A 22 -21.00 7.80 -3.42
N LEU A 23 -22.28 7.73 -3.73
CA LEU A 23 -22.95 8.63 -4.64
C LEU A 23 -24.44 8.70 -4.31
N ASP A 24 -25.07 9.87 -4.43
CA ASP A 24 -26.51 10.06 -4.22
C ASP A 24 -27.05 9.49 -2.89
N GLY A 25 -26.27 9.57 -1.81
CA GLY A 25 -26.66 9.05 -0.48
C GLY A 25 -26.65 7.52 -0.34
N ARG A 26 -26.19 6.77 -1.35
CA ARG A 26 -26.00 5.31 -1.30
C ARG A 26 -24.51 4.94 -1.31
N ILE A 27 -24.20 3.80 -0.71
CA ILE A 27 -22.87 3.20 -0.68
C ILE A 27 -22.89 1.92 -1.52
N ILE A 28 -21.98 1.82 -2.48
CA ILE A 28 -21.73 0.63 -3.28
C ILE A 28 -20.43 0.00 -2.78
N THR A 29 -20.55 -1.05 -1.97
CA THR A 29 -19.38 -1.81 -1.47
C THR A 29 -19.01 -2.89 -2.48
N THR A 30 -17.71 -3.02 -2.77
CA THR A 30 -17.21 -4.07 -3.66
C THR A 30 -16.87 -5.35 -2.88
N HIS A 31 -16.90 -6.49 -3.56
CA HIS A 31 -16.48 -7.76 -3.00
C HIS A 31 -15.31 -8.31 -3.81
N CYS A 32 -14.29 -8.81 -3.11
CA CYS A 32 -13.18 -9.49 -3.76
C CYS A 32 -13.71 -10.78 -4.44
N MET A 33 -13.37 -10.94 -5.71
CA MET A 33 -13.78 -12.07 -6.54
C MET A 33 -12.63 -12.47 -7.45
N GLU A 34 -12.67 -13.69 -7.97
CA GLU A 34 -11.80 -14.09 -9.08
C GLU A 34 -11.94 -13.10 -10.25
N LYS A 35 -10.81 -12.74 -10.87
CA LYS A 35 -10.69 -11.65 -11.84
C LYS A 35 -11.76 -11.70 -12.94
N LYS A 36 -11.87 -12.82 -13.66
CA LYS A 36 -12.82 -12.95 -14.78
C LYS A 36 -14.27 -12.90 -14.30
N LYS A 37 -14.55 -13.45 -13.12
CA LYS A 37 -15.87 -13.36 -12.50
C LYS A 37 -16.22 -11.90 -12.16
N ALA A 38 -15.29 -11.14 -11.57
CA ALA A 38 -15.50 -9.73 -11.23
C ALA A 38 -15.81 -8.89 -12.48
N GLU A 39 -15.02 -9.06 -13.54
CA GLU A 39 -15.21 -8.38 -14.83
C GLU A 39 -16.57 -8.67 -15.45
N ARG A 40 -17.00 -9.94 -15.43
CA ARG A 40 -18.31 -10.35 -15.94
C ARG A 40 -19.44 -9.71 -15.15
N VAL A 41 -19.41 -9.80 -13.82
CA VAL A 41 -20.44 -9.21 -12.94
C VAL A 41 -20.55 -7.70 -13.13
N TYR A 42 -19.40 -7.01 -13.21
CA TYR A 42 -19.36 -5.58 -13.50
C TYR A 42 -19.99 -5.26 -14.86
N LYS A 43 -19.60 -5.98 -15.92
CA LYS A 43 -20.12 -5.76 -17.27
C LYS A 43 -21.64 -5.97 -17.34
N GLU A 44 -22.14 -7.08 -16.79
CA GLU A 44 -23.58 -7.38 -16.74
C GLU A 44 -24.36 -6.30 -16.00
N ALA A 45 -23.83 -5.79 -14.88
CA ALA A 45 -24.46 -4.70 -14.14
C ALA A 45 -24.50 -3.40 -14.96
N VAL A 46 -23.40 -3.05 -15.62
CA VAL A 46 -23.32 -1.84 -16.46
C VAL A 46 -24.23 -1.96 -17.67
N ASP A 47 -24.26 -3.12 -18.34
CA ASP A 47 -25.11 -3.35 -19.51
C ASP A 47 -26.60 -3.33 -19.13
N ALA A 48 -26.94 -3.72 -17.90
CA ALA A 48 -28.28 -3.59 -17.32
C ALA A 48 -28.62 -2.17 -16.82
N GLY A 49 -27.77 -1.17 -17.07
CA GLY A 49 -28.00 0.23 -16.66
C GLY A 49 -27.75 0.52 -15.18
N LYS A 50 -27.17 -0.42 -14.42
CA LYS A 50 -26.86 -0.22 -13.00
C LYS A 50 -25.53 0.49 -12.82
N THR A 51 -25.42 1.32 -11.78
CA THR A 51 -24.13 1.87 -11.35
C THR A 51 -23.31 0.75 -10.70
N ALA A 52 -22.08 0.56 -11.14
CA ALA A 52 -21.20 -0.51 -10.66
C ALA A 52 -19.75 -0.02 -10.58
N VAL A 53 -18.99 -0.64 -9.67
CA VAL A 53 -17.57 -0.34 -9.43
C VAL A 53 -16.76 -1.61 -9.68
N LEU A 54 -15.63 -1.47 -10.37
CA LEU A 54 -14.63 -2.52 -10.51
C LEU A 54 -13.24 -1.94 -10.24
N THR A 55 -12.56 -2.54 -9.28
CA THR A 55 -11.17 -2.25 -8.93
C THR A 55 -10.34 -3.46 -9.29
N ALA A 56 -9.30 -3.27 -10.11
CA ALA A 56 -8.43 -4.36 -10.54
C ALA A 56 -7.02 -3.83 -10.80
N GLU A 57 -6.02 -4.63 -10.45
CA GLU A 57 -4.65 -4.45 -10.93
C GLU A 57 -4.61 -4.49 -12.47
N ASP A 58 -3.69 -3.76 -13.07
CA ASP A 58 -3.44 -3.86 -14.51
C ASP A 58 -3.01 -5.28 -14.89
N GLU A 59 -3.32 -5.71 -16.12
CA GLU A 59 -3.02 -7.10 -16.50
C GLU A 59 -1.53 -7.39 -16.67
N ASP A 60 -0.73 -6.34 -16.87
CA ASP A 60 0.67 -6.46 -17.25
C ASP A 60 1.62 -5.82 -16.24
N THR A 61 1.11 -5.15 -15.21
CA THR A 61 1.91 -4.43 -14.22
C THR A 61 1.26 -4.43 -12.85
N SER A 62 2.04 -4.73 -11.81
CA SER A 62 1.61 -4.82 -10.41
C SER A 62 1.45 -3.48 -9.69
N ASP A 63 2.07 -2.42 -10.21
CA ASP A 63 2.11 -1.08 -9.64
C ASP A 63 1.03 -0.13 -10.20
N ILE A 64 0.03 -0.66 -10.92
CA ILE A 64 -1.09 0.12 -11.46
C ILE A 64 -2.43 -0.47 -11.03
N LEU A 65 -3.27 0.37 -10.42
CA LEU A 65 -4.63 0.06 -10.04
C LEU A 65 -5.64 0.78 -10.94
N ASN A 66 -6.50 0.01 -11.61
CA ASN A 66 -7.59 0.50 -12.45
C ASN A 66 -8.90 0.54 -11.66
N LEU A 67 -9.52 1.72 -11.57
CA LEU A 67 -10.82 1.95 -10.95
C LEU A 67 -11.83 2.33 -12.01
N ASN A 68 -12.85 1.50 -12.18
CA ASN A 68 -13.88 1.70 -13.19
C ASN A 68 -15.23 1.93 -12.50
N LEU A 69 -15.83 3.09 -12.75
CA LEU A 69 -17.18 3.42 -12.33
C LEU A 69 -18.08 3.50 -13.56
N GLY A 70 -18.99 2.54 -13.68
CA GLY A 70 -19.95 2.45 -14.77
C GLY A 70 -21.27 3.11 -14.42
N ASN A 71 -21.92 3.72 -15.43
CA ASN A 71 -23.24 4.37 -15.31
C ASN A 71 -23.33 5.37 -14.15
N LEU A 72 -22.32 6.24 -14.05
CA LEU A 72 -22.40 7.43 -13.20
C LEU A 72 -23.50 8.35 -13.76
N PRO A 73 -24.53 8.72 -12.98
CA PRO A 73 -25.58 9.62 -13.46
C PRO A 73 -25.04 10.97 -13.95
N SER A 74 -25.72 11.57 -14.92
CA SER A 74 -25.35 12.92 -15.40
C SER A 74 -25.40 13.93 -14.24
N GLU A 75 -24.47 14.88 -14.23
CA GLU A 75 -24.40 15.94 -13.23
C GLU A 75 -24.26 15.45 -11.77
N SER A 76 -23.90 14.17 -11.58
CA SER A 76 -23.66 13.58 -10.26
C SER A 76 -22.17 13.56 -9.90
N ARG A 77 -21.90 13.42 -8.60
CA ARG A 77 -20.56 13.24 -8.03
C ARG A 77 -20.50 11.88 -7.33
N ALA A 78 -19.40 11.16 -7.55
CA ALA A 78 -19.07 9.98 -6.77
C ALA A 78 -17.77 10.22 -5.99
N GLU A 79 -17.73 9.69 -4.78
CA GLU A 79 -16.52 9.56 -3.96
C GLU A 79 -16.10 8.08 -3.99
N LEU A 80 -14.87 7.82 -4.42
CA LEU A 80 -14.28 6.48 -4.42
C LEU A 80 -13.33 6.38 -3.23
N ILE A 81 -13.53 5.37 -2.39
CA ILE A 81 -12.69 5.11 -1.23
C ILE A 81 -12.03 3.75 -1.43
N ILE A 82 -10.72 3.71 -1.26
CA ILE A 82 -9.90 2.51 -1.36
C ILE A 82 -9.10 2.42 -0.08
N LYS A 83 -8.98 1.21 0.47
CA LYS A 83 -8.08 0.96 1.58
C LYS A 83 -7.05 -0.08 1.15
N LEU A 84 -5.80 0.26 1.42
CA LEU A 84 -4.60 -0.49 1.07
C LEU A 84 -3.87 -0.84 2.37
N VAL A 85 -3.19 -1.98 2.37
CA VAL A 85 -2.22 -2.36 3.41
C VAL A 85 -0.88 -2.60 2.72
N MET A 86 0.21 -2.14 3.34
CA MET A 86 1.58 -2.31 2.86
C MET A 86 2.54 -2.35 4.03
N GLU A 87 3.68 -3.01 3.84
CA GLU A 87 4.80 -2.93 4.78
C GLU A 87 5.57 -1.63 4.54
N LEU A 88 5.91 -0.92 5.61
CA LEU A 88 6.70 0.30 5.53
C LEU A 88 8.17 -0.01 5.82
N SER A 89 9.06 0.59 5.03
CA SER A 89 10.50 0.35 5.17
C SER A 89 11.10 1.14 6.33
N VAL A 90 12.03 0.51 7.05
CA VAL A 90 12.86 1.16 8.07
C VAL A 90 14.16 1.61 7.41
N GLN A 91 14.49 2.89 7.54
CA GLN A 91 15.73 3.47 7.02
C GLN A 91 16.91 3.21 7.97
N ALA A 92 18.14 3.42 7.48
CA ALA A 92 19.37 3.20 8.25
C ALA A 92 19.46 4.05 9.54
N ASP A 93 18.80 5.22 9.55
CA ASP A 93 18.71 6.10 10.71
C ASP A 93 17.56 5.75 11.67
N GLY A 94 16.83 4.66 11.40
CA GLY A 94 15.70 4.19 12.19
C GLY A 94 14.36 4.87 11.85
N SER A 95 14.30 5.76 10.86
CA SER A 95 13.03 6.36 10.43
C SER A 95 12.17 5.38 9.63
N ILE A 96 10.85 5.52 9.75
CA ILE A 96 9.89 4.78 8.92
C ILE A 96 9.59 5.60 7.68
N SER A 97 9.75 5.00 6.50
CA SER A 97 9.50 5.64 5.21
C SER A 97 8.17 5.22 4.61
N PHE A 98 7.38 6.21 4.21
CA PHE A 98 6.16 6.05 3.44
C PHE A 98 6.26 6.87 2.16
N VAL A 99 5.84 6.26 1.05
CA VAL A 99 5.70 6.93 -0.25
C VAL A 99 4.27 6.69 -0.71
N LEU A 100 3.58 7.79 -1.06
CA LEU A 100 2.34 7.74 -1.82
C LEU A 100 2.71 7.93 -3.29
N PRO A 101 2.62 6.89 -4.13
CA PRO A 101 2.82 7.03 -5.56
C PRO A 101 1.73 7.94 -6.14
N THR A 102 2.13 8.90 -6.95
CA THR A 102 1.23 9.90 -7.51
C THR A 102 1.55 10.24 -8.96
N VAL A 103 2.68 9.74 -9.48
CA VAL A 103 3.11 9.97 -10.86
C VAL A 103 3.03 8.69 -11.68
N LEU A 104 2.36 8.78 -12.83
CA LEU A 104 2.36 7.72 -13.84
C LEU A 104 3.22 8.18 -15.02
N ASN A 105 4.46 7.72 -15.05
CA ASN A 105 5.37 7.98 -16.18
C ASN A 105 5.11 6.98 -17.32
N PRO A 106 5.18 7.41 -18.60
CA PRO A 106 5.15 6.48 -19.73
C PRO A 106 6.23 5.41 -19.59
N ARG A 107 5.85 4.14 -19.71
CA ARG A 107 6.82 3.05 -19.68
C ARG A 107 7.54 2.95 -21.01
N TYR A 108 8.83 2.68 -20.95
CA TYR A 108 9.66 2.48 -22.13
C TYR A 108 9.13 1.30 -22.96
N ALA A 109 8.72 1.58 -24.20
CA ALA A 109 8.21 0.60 -25.16
C ALA A 109 8.99 0.76 -26.49
N PRO A 110 10.20 0.20 -26.60
CA PRO A 110 11.01 0.33 -27.81
C PRO A 110 10.33 -0.38 -28.99
N GLU A 111 10.33 0.28 -30.14
CA GLU A 111 9.78 -0.29 -31.38
C GLU A 111 10.48 -1.61 -31.74
N GLY A 112 9.69 -2.60 -32.15
CA GLY A 112 10.20 -3.88 -32.65
C GLY A 112 10.54 -4.93 -31.59
N HIS A 113 10.44 -4.61 -30.30
CA HIS A 113 10.60 -5.60 -29.24
C HIS A 113 9.26 -6.05 -28.66
N THR A 114 8.86 -7.29 -28.99
CA THR A 114 7.92 -8.04 -28.15
C THR A 114 8.66 -8.44 -26.87
N HIS A 115 8.87 -7.49 -25.95
CA HIS A 115 9.61 -7.79 -24.74
C HIS A 115 8.82 -8.76 -23.86
N LYS A 116 9.29 -10.01 -23.90
CA LYS A 116 9.46 -10.85 -22.71
C LYS A 116 10.36 -10.06 -21.74
N THR A 117 9.80 -9.17 -20.95
CA THR A 117 10.48 -8.67 -19.75
C THR A 117 9.91 -9.42 -18.57
N ALA A 118 10.77 -10.25 -18.01
CA ALA A 118 10.55 -10.99 -16.79
C ALA A 118 10.21 -10.02 -15.65
N ALA A 119 9.03 -10.18 -15.05
CA ALA A 119 8.98 -10.15 -13.60
C ALA A 119 9.78 -11.37 -13.11
N PRO A 120 10.72 -11.24 -12.16
CA PRO A 120 11.25 -12.42 -11.51
C PRO A 120 10.08 -13.07 -10.76
N HIS A 121 9.81 -14.34 -11.10
CA HIS A 121 8.84 -15.27 -10.48
C HIS A 121 7.41 -15.27 -11.02
N SER A 122 7.22 -15.89 -12.18
CA SER A 122 6.07 -16.80 -12.35
C SER A 122 6.53 -18.09 -13.02
N TYR A 123 6.69 -19.14 -12.22
CA TYR A 123 6.95 -20.49 -12.68
C TYR A 123 5.66 -21.03 -13.33
N GLY A 124 5.62 -21.05 -14.66
CA GLY A 124 4.75 -21.92 -15.44
C GLY A 124 3.48 -21.27 -16.01
N GLY A 125 3.47 -21.06 -17.33
CA GLY A 125 2.23 -20.97 -18.13
C GLY A 125 2.23 -19.91 -19.21
N PHE A 126 2.55 -20.30 -20.45
CA PHE A 126 2.18 -19.69 -21.74
C PHE A 126 2.21 -18.16 -21.89
N TRP A 127 3.31 -17.66 -22.45
CA TRP A 127 3.51 -16.29 -22.92
C TRP A 127 2.60 -15.95 -24.12
N ARG A 128 1.68 -14.98 -23.98
CA ARG A 128 0.98 -14.37 -25.14
C ARG A 128 1.84 -13.23 -25.71
N PRO A 129 1.94 -13.06 -27.05
CA PRO A 129 2.64 -11.93 -27.64
C PRO A 129 1.78 -10.66 -27.47
N LEU A 130 2.26 -9.71 -26.68
CA LEU A 130 1.76 -8.34 -26.70
C LEU A 130 2.38 -7.63 -27.90
N GLY A 131 1.57 -7.40 -28.94
CA GLY A 131 1.92 -6.46 -30.00
C GLY A 131 2.12 -5.07 -29.41
N GLY A 132 3.10 -4.33 -29.95
CA GLY A 132 3.49 -3.01 -29.49
C GLY A 132 2.29 -2.09 -29.32
N MET A 133 1.99 -1.76 -28.07
CA MET A 133 1.03 -0.73 -27.72
C MET A 133 1.79 0.21 -26.80
N GLU A 134 2.03 1.43 -27.29
CA GLU A 134 2.53 2.53 -26.49
C GLU A 134 1.53 2.75 -25.34
N ARG A 135 1.86 2.28 -24.14
CA ARG A 135 0.97 2.34 -22.97
C ARG A 135 1.21 3.65 -22.24
N THR A 136 0.84 4.74 -22.89
CA THR A 136 0.71 6.03 -22.23
C THR A 136 -0.64 6.07 -21.50
N VAL A 137 -0.59 6.23 -20.17
CA VAL A 137 -1.81 6.54 -19.41
C VAL A 137 -2.22 7.95 -19.78
N HIS A 138 -3.24 8.07 -20.63
CA HIS A 138 -3.75 9.37 -21.05
C HIS A 138 -4.69 9.97 -20.01
N VAL A 139 -4.21 11.00 -19.30
CA VAL A 139 -5.06 11.85 -18.46
C VAL A 139 -5.93 12.70 -19.37
N SER A 140 -7.19 12.29 -19.53
CA SER A 140 -8.14 12.95 -20.44
C SER A 140 -8.73 14.27 -19.91
N ARG A 141 -8.55 14.56 -18.61
CA ARG A 141 -9.11 15.72 -17.92
C ARG A 141 -8.10 16.26 -16.91
N PRO A 142 -7.84 17.58 -16.86
CA PRO A 142 -7.07 18.18 -15.77
C PRO A 142 -7.70 17.85 -14.42
N TYR A 143 -6.87 17.55 -13.43
CA TYR A 143 -7.28 17.35 -12.06
C TYR A 143 -6.36 18.13 -11.12
N VAL A 144 -6.86 18.44 -9.92
CA VAL A 144 -6.06 18.98 -8.83
C VAL A 144 -6.02 17.91 -7.76
N MET A 145 -4.83 17.69 -7.20
CA MET A 145 -4.65 16.79 -6.07
C MET A 145 -4.30 17.61 -4.84
N GLU A 146 -5.00 17.33 -3.75
CA GLU A 146 -4.67 17.84 -2.42
C GLU A 146 -4.32 16.63 -1.58
N VAL A 147 -3.18 16.68 -0.90
CA VAL A 147 -2.70 15.56 -0.09
C VAL A 147 -2.64 15.95 1.37
N LYS A 148 -3.28 15.13 2.19
CA LYS A 148 -3.30 15.20 3.65
C LYS A 148 -3.04 13.81 4.19
N GLY A 149 -2.31 13.74 5.28
CA GLY A 149 -1.95 12.49 5.94
C GLY A 149 -2.22 12.56 7.43
N GLU A 150 -2.47 11.39 8.01
CA GLU A 150 -2.45 11.23 9.45
C GLU A 150 -1.56 10.02 9.78
N VAL A 151 -0.60 10.23 10.67
CA VAL A 151 0.17 9.15 11.29
C VAL A 151 -0.44 8.87 12.65
N ARG A 152 -0.67 7.59 12.96
CA ARG A 152 -1.07 7.13 14.29
C ARG A 152 -0.24 5.91 14.66
N GLY A 153 0.20 5.85 15.90
CA GLY A 153 0.97 4.73 16.42
C GLY A 153 0.91 4.63 17.93
N ASN A 154 1.72 3.72 18.47
CA ASN A 154 1.88 3.49 19.91
C ASN A 154 3.17 4.13 20.48
N HIS A 155 4.04 4.68 19.64
CA HIS A 155 5.27 5.35 20.05
C HIS A 155 5.13 6.85 19.91
N GLU A 156 5.79 7.59 20.81
CA GLU A 156 5.92 9.03 20.67
C GLU A 156 6.69 9.39 19.39
N ILE A 157 6.02 10.12 18.52
CA ILE A 157 6.57 10.71 17.30
C ILE A 157 7.52 11.83 17.72
N ALA A 158 8.79 11.69 17.36
CA ALA A 158 9.82 12.71 17.56
C ALA A 158 9.67 13.83 16.52
N ARG A 159 9.49 13.46 15.25
CA ARG A 159 9.26 14.38 14.13
C ARG A 159 8.75 13.64 12.90
N VAL A 160 8.10 14.38 12.01
CA VAL A 160 7.77 13.94 10.65
C VAL A 160 8.42 14.90 9.67
N THR A 161 9.08 14.38 8.64
CA THR A 161 9.70 15.19 7.58
C THR A 161 9.35 14.65 6.21
N SER A 162 9.45 15.49 5.18
CA SER A 162 9.40 15.07 3.79
C SER A 162 10.67 15.52 3.08
N HIS A 163 11.17 14.70 2.16
CA HIS A 163 12.32 15.06 1.31
C HIS A 163 11.89 15.72 0.01
N THR A 164 10.61 15.60 -0.34
CA THR A 164 10.09 16.01 -1.64
C THR A 164 9.35 17.33 -1.57
N ASP A 165 8.58 17.55 -0.49
CA ASP A 165 7.67 18.67 -0.37
C ASP A 165 7.79 19.37 0.99
N PRO A 166 7.51 20.69 1.06
CA PRO A 166 7.26 21.33 2.33
C PRO A 166 5.97 20.78 2.94
N ILE A 167 6.00 20.48 4.24
CA ILE A 167 4.84 19.96 4.97
C ILE A 167 4.63 20.71 6.28
N ASN A 168 3.37 20.88 6.66
CA ASN A 168 2.95 21.30 7.98
C ASN A 168 2.61 20.07 8.82
N VAL A 169 3.16 19.99 10.02
CA VAL A 169 2.96 18.87 10.94
C VAL A 169 2.41 19.37 12.26
N THR A 170 1.29 18.81 12.70
CA THR A 170 0.69 19.07 14.02
C THR A 170 0.63 17.77 14.80
N LEU A 171 1.43 17.67 15.87
CA LEU A 171 1.42 16.53 16.78
C LEU A 171 0.23 16.61 17.76
N SER A 172 -0.28 15.47 18.19
CA SER A 172 -1.17 15.39 19.35
C SER A 172 -0.44 15.68 20.66
N ASP A 173 -1.20 15.96 21.72
CA ASP A 173 -0.66 16.28 23.05
C ASP A 173 0.23 15.15 23.63
N ASP A 174 -0.10 13.89 23.33
CA ASP A 174 0.67 12.70 23.72
C ASP A 174 1.74 12.30 22.69
N ALA A 175 1.86 13.05 21.59
CA ALA A 175 2.73 12.79 20.44
C ALA A 175 2.57 11.41 19.79
N THR A 176 1.49 10.67 20.01
CA THR A 176 1.26 9.36 19.36
C THR A 176 0.59 9.47 17.99
N SER A 177 0.16 10.68 17.62
CA SER A 177 -0.41 10.98 16.32
C SER A 177 0.08 12.30 15.73
N ALA A 178 0.07 12.40 14.41
CA ALA A 178 0.48 13.60 13.68
C ALA A 178 -0.46 13.84 12.50
N GLN A 179 -1.03 15.05 12.43
CA GLN A 179 -1.74 15.56 11.25
C GLN A 179 -0.74 16.23 10.32
N ILE A 180 -0.77 15.86 9.04
CA ILE A 180 0.17 16.29 8.02
C ILE A 180 -0.61 16.92 6.87
N GLY A 181 -0.29 18.17 6.56
CA GLY A 181 -0.79 18.86 5.38
C GLY A 181 0.37 19.26 4.50
N GLN A 182 0.24 19.07 3.19
CA GLN A 182 1.20 19.64 2.26
C GLN A 182 1.15 21.17 2.31
N ASP A 183 2.32 21.80 2.29
CA ASP A 183 2.47 23.24 2.24
C ASP A 183 3.03 23.68 0.89
N GLY A 184 2.54 24.81 0.35
CA GLY A 184 2.90 25.28 -0.99
C GLY A 184 2.19 24.61 -2.17
N GLY A 185 1.34 23.59 -1.92
CA GLY A 185 0.54 22.90 -2.94
C GLY A 185 1.26 21.73 -3.62
N TYR A 186 0.48 20.83 -4.24
CA TYR A 186 0.99 19.63 -4.91
C TYR A 186 1.42 19.88 -6.36
N THR A 187 2.56 19.31 -6.76
CA THR A 187 2.99 19.19 -8.16
C THR A 187 3.10 17.74 -8.60
N SER A 188 2.51 17.38 -9.74
CA SER A 188 2.44 16.00 -10.25
C SER A 188 3.71 15.49 -10.96
N ASN A 189 4.89 15.89 -10.50
CA ASN A 189 6.19 15.54 -11.10
C ASN A 189 7.03 14.61 -10.22
N HIS A 190 6.60 14.31 -9.00
CA HIS A 190 7.24 13.36 -8.10
C HIS A 190 6.21 12.76 -7.12
N ASP A 191 6.59 11.67 -6.46
CA ASP A 191 5.76 10.98 -5.47
C ASP A 191 5.83 11.67 -4.11
N TRP A 192 4.72 11.67 -3.36
CA TRP A 192 4.68 12.32 -2.06
C TRP A 192 5.27 11.41 -0.99
N SER A 193 6.36 11.84 -0.33
CA SER A 193 7.11 11.00 0.61
C SER A 193 7.14 11.57 2.04
N LEU A 194 7.14 10.68 3.02
CA LEU A 194 7.19 11.00 4.45
C LEU A 194 8.20 10.10 5.17
N LEU A 195 8.99 10.70 6.06
CA LEU A 195 9.81 10.01 7.03
C LEU A 195 9.28 10.30 8.43
N VAL A 196 8.94 9.25 9.17
CA VAL A 196 8.46 9.33 10.54
C VAL A 196 9.55 8.85 11.48
N TYR A 197 9.92 9.69 12.45
CA TYR A 197 10.91 9.38 13.47
C TYR A 197 10.18 9.22 14.80
N TYR A 198 10.47 8.13 15.51
CA TYR A 198 9.97 7.90 16.86
C TYR A 198 11.08 8.17 17.88
N LYS A 199 10.72 8.58 19.11
CA LYS A 199 11.72 8.85 20.17
C LYS A 199 12.43 7.58 20.65
N ASN A 200 11.70 6.47 20.73
CA ASN A 200 12.20 5.20 21.27
C ASN A 200 11.78 4.02 20.37
N PRO A 201 12.23 3.96 19.10
CA PRO A 201 11.73 2.98 18.12
C PRO A 201 12.10 1.53 18.45
N TYR A 202 13.16 1.32 19.22
CA TYR A 202 13.69 0.00 19.57
C TYR A 202 13.14 -0.55 20.89
N GLN A 203 12.02 -0.03 21.39
CA GLN A 203 11.37 -0.63 22.55
C GLN A 203 10.51 -1.81 22.11
N PRO A 204 10.64 -2.98 22.76
CA PRO A 204 9.74 -4.10 22.51
C PRO A 204 8.29 -3.69 22.73
N HIS A 205 7.42 -4.04 21.79
CA HIS A 205 6.03 -3.62 21.84
C HIS A 205 5.12 -4.62 21.13
N LEU A 206 3.84 -4.55 21.48
CA LEU A 206 2.77 -5.35 20.89
C LEU A 206 1.79 -4.42 20.18
N LEU A 207 1.61 -4.62 18.89
CA LEU A 207 0.50 -4.03 18.15
C LEU A 207 -0.66 -5.02 18.15
N ARG A 208 -1.86 -4.51 18.46
CA ARG A 208 -3.11 -5.28 18.36
C ARG A 208 -4.05 -4.59 17.40
N GLU A 209 -4.35 -5.29 16.31
CA GLU A 209 -5.45 -4.92 15.42
C GLU A 209 -6.68 -5.76 15.79
N THR A 210 -7.79 -5.07 16.04
CA THR A 210 -9.05 -5.75 16.41
C THR A 210 -9.78 -6.17 15.14
N GLY A 211 -10.16 -7.45 15.05
CA GLY A 211 -10.89 -7.97 13.91
C GLY A 211 -12.32 -7.43 13.85
N ASP A 212 -12.83 -7.27 12.63
CA ASP A 212 -14.24 -6.91 12.40
C ASP A 212 -15.11 -8.16 12.55
N ARG A 213 -15.90 -8.22 13.62
CA ARG A 213 -16.74 -9.39 13.93
C ARG A 213 -17.84 -9.64 12.89
N ALA A 214 -18.17 -8.65 12.05
CA ALA A 214 -19.08 -8.83 10.93
C ALA A 214 -18.38 -9.35 9.66
N ALA A 215 -17.05 -9.32 9.61
CA ALA A 215 -16.26 -9.79 8.49
C ALA A 215 -16.10 -11.32 8.47
N THR A 216 -15.50 -11.82 7.39
CA THR A 216 -15.27 -13.25 7.16
C THR A 216 -13.78 -13.59 7.12
N ALA A 217 -13.45 -14.87 7.29
CA ALA A 217 -12.06 -15.35 7.27
C ALA A 217 -11.17 -14.61 8.28
N ILE A 218 -9.91 -14.33 7.93
CA ILE A 218 -8.91 -13.74 8.84
C ILE A 218 -9.28 -12.33 9.33
N MET A 219 -10.12 -11.59 8.57
CA MET A 219 -10.50 -10.21 8.91
C MET A 219 -11.39 -10.10 10.15
N LYS A 220 -11.99 -11.21 10.61
CA LYS A 220 -12.81 -11.26 11.83
C LYS A 220 -11.99 -11.47 13.11
N ASP A 221 -10.76 -11.94 12.94
CA ASP A 221 -9.90 -12.37 14.02
C ASP A 221 -9.04 -11.19 14.47
N ASP A 222 -8.71 -11.14 15.76
CA ASP A 222 -7.76 -10.14 16.24
C ASP A 222 -6.35 -10.55 15.79
N LEU A 223 -5.59 -9.59 15.29
CA LEU A 223 -4.20 -9.77 14.90
C LEU A 223 -3.29 -9.15 15.94
N LEU A 224 -2.28 -9.91 16.36
CA LEU A 224 -1.26 -9.47 17.29
C LEU A 224 0.09 -9.52 16.57
N MET A 225 0.80 -8.40 16.55
CA MET A 225 2.17 -8.31 16.06
C MET A 225 3.08 -7.95 17.22
N LEU A 226 3.97 -8.87 17.58
CA LEU A 226 4.97 -8.68 18.61
C LEU A 226 6.29 -8.26 17.96
N ASN A 227 6.75 -7.04 18.25
CA ASN A 227 8.03 -6.52 17.80
C ASN A 227 9.03 -6.58 18.94
N LEU A 228 10.13 -7.30 18.73
CA LEU A 228 11.20 -7.52 19.71
C LEU A 228 12.50 -6.93 19.18
N PHE A 229 13.14 -6.09 20.01
CA PHE A 229 14.43 -5.47 19.71
C PHE A 229 15.43 -5.87 20.80
N PRO A 230 16.00 -7.07 20.73
CA PRO A 230 16.97 -7.53 21.73
C PRO A 230 18.24 -6.69 21.65
N GLU A 231 18.67 -6.13 22.78
CA GLU A 231 19.99 -5.52 22.91
C GLU A 231 21.03 -6.63 23.06
N VAL A 232 21.83 -6.87 22.01
CA VAL A 232 22.91 -7.86 22.03
C VAL A 232 24.23 -7.11 22.21
N PRO A 233 25.06 -7.45 23.22
CA PRO A 233 26.36 -6.81 23.39
C PRO A 233 27.22 -6.96 22.13
N ALA A 234 27.85 -5.86 21.70
CA ALA A 234 28.67 -5.84 20.48
C ALA A 234 29.77 -6.91 20.50
N ASP A 235 30.37 -7.16 21.66
CA ASP A 235 31.41 -8.17 21.87
C ASP A 235 30.91 -9.61 21.69
N SER A 236 29.58 -9.81 21.76
CA SER A 236 28.92 -11.10 21.50
C SER A 236 28.52 -11.26 20.03
N TYR A 237 28.76 -10.26 19.19
CA TYR A 237 28.32 -10.26 17.80
C TYR A 237 29.35 -10.93 16.89
N SER A 238 28.99 -12.08 16.32
CA SER A 238 29.69 -12.70 15.19
C SER A 238 28.86 -12.60 13.92
N SER A 239 29.50 -12.57 12.74
CA SER A 239 28.80 -12.71 11.46
C SER A 239 28.10 -14.08 11.26
N ARG A 240 28.21 -14.97 12.25
CA ARG A 240 27.60 -16.31 12.29
C ARG A 240 26.67 -16.51 13.49
N ASN A 241 26.04 -15.44 13.98
CA ASN A 241 25.06 -15.56 15.07
C ASN A 241 23.81 -16.31 14.63
N GLU A 242 23.28 -17.15 15.52
CA GLU A 242 21.96 -17.76 15.39
C GLU A 242 21.05 -17.16 16.47
N ILE A 243 19.86 -16.67 16.07
CA ILE A 243 18.84 -16.18 16.99
C ILE A 243 17.71 -17.19 17.03
N ILE A 244 17.56 -17.89 18.16
CA ILE A 244 16.54 -18.92 18.36
C ILE A 244 15.41 -18.34 19.20
N PHE A 245 14.20 -18.26 18.63
CA PHE A 245 12.99 -17.91 19.35
C PHE A 245 12.30 -19.17 19.89
N VAL A 246 12.21 -19.31 21.21
CA VAL A 246 11.46 -20.39 21.86
C VAL A 246 10.09 -19.86 22.28
N ILE A 247 9.05 -20.30 21.59
CA ILE A 247 7.66 -19.90 21.86
C ILE A 247 6.95 -21.07 22.53
N ASP A 248 6.67 -20.94 23.84
CA ASP A 248 5.85 -21.93 24.55
C ASP A 248 4.37 -21.78 24.16
N ARG A 249 3.76 -22.90 23.77
CA ARG A 249 2.33 -23.01 23.40
C ARG A 249 1.54 -23.88 24.38
N SER A 250 2.14 -24.29 25.50
CA SER A 250 1.62 -25.31 26.41
C SER A 250 0.30 -24.92 27.09
N GLY A 251 -0.07 -23.64 27.13
CA GLY A 251 -1.39 -23.15 27.55
C GLY A 251 -2.30 -22.89 26.36
N ALA A 252 -3.35 -23.70 26.20
CA ALA A 252 -4.29 -23.69 25.08
C ALA A 252 -4.74 -22.30 24.60
N ILE A 253 -4.13 -21.80 23.53
CA ILE A 253 -4.73 -20.76 22.69
C ILE A 253 -5.53 -21.51 21.61
N VAL A 254 -6.85 -21.57 21.78
CA VAL A 254 -7.76 -22.00 20.73
C VAL A 254 -7.77 -20.91 19.65
N GLY A 255 -6.88 -21.03 18.66
CA GLY A 255 -6.74 -20.08 17.57
C GLY A 255 -5.70 -20.54 16.53
N SER A 256 -5.87 -20.14 15.28
CA SER A 256 -4.86 -20.36 14.23
C SER A 256 -3.74 -19.35 14.36
N ILE A 257 -2.50 -19.82 14.54
CA ILE A 257 -1.29 -18.97 14.59
C ILE A 257 -0.58 -19.05 13.24
N TRP A 258 -0.34 -17.90 12.63
CA TRP A 258 0.52 -17.74 11.47
C TRP A 258 1.81 -17.06 11.93
N VAL A 259 2.97 -17.69 11.68
CA VAL A 259 4.28 -17.13 12.02
C VAL A 259 4.99 -16.79 10.72
N SER A 260 5.30 -15.51 10.52
CA SER A 260 6.20 -15.02 9.48
C SER A 260 7.33 -14.24 10.15
N SER A 261 8.58 -14.55 9.79
CA SER A 261 9.75 -13.81 10.25
C SER A 261 10.47 -13.21 9.06
N THR A 262 10.60 -11.89 9.03
CA THR A 262 11.42 -11.17 8.04
C THR A 262 12.70 -10.70 8.74
N PRO A 263 13.90 -11.17 8.35
CA PRO A 263 15.12 -10.61 8.89
C PRO A 263 15.38 -9.23 8.27
N SER A 264 15.22 -8.16 9.06
CA SER A 264 15.65 -6.82 8.67
C SER A 264 17.10 -6.61 9.08
N SER A 265 18.05 -7.08 8.27
CA SER A 265 19.47 -6.70 8.46
C SER A 265 20.24 -6.72 7.13
N GLN A 266 20.32 -5.57 6.47
CA GLN A 266 21.51 -5.18 5.73
C GLN A 266 21.99 -3.83 6.28
N VAL A 267 22.76 -3.90 7.37
CA VAL A 267 23.68 -2.80 7.72
C VAL A 267 24.97 -3.16 7.01
N GLU A 268 25.21 -2.58 5.82
CA GLU A 268 26.53 -2.67 5.21
C GLU A 268 27.52 -1.84 6.04
N PRO A 269 28.71 -2.36 6.37
CA PRO A 269 29.73 -1.59 7.07
C PRO A 269 30.22 -0.45 6.17
N VAL A 270 30.11 0.77 6.69
CA VAL A 270 30.75 1.96 6.10
C VAL A 270 32.26 1.68 6.01
N GLY A 271 32.76 1.57 4.78
CA GLY A 271 34.18 1.38 4.52
C GLY A 271 35.00 2.53 5.10
N GLU A 272 36.09 2.18 5.81
CA GLU A 272 37.09 3.15 6.25
C GLU A 272 37.74 3.85 5.04
N PRO A 273 38.09 5.15 5.16
CA PRO A 273 38.79 5.85 4.10
C PRO A 273 40.25 5.38 4.03
N ILE A 274 40.74 5.15 2.80
CA ILE A 274 42.17 5.08 2.47
C ILE A 274 42.70 6.51 2.34
#